data_AF-A0A0N4XQ74-F1
#
_entry.id   AF-A0A0N4XQ74-F1
#
_cell.length_a   1.000
_cell.length_b   1.000
_cell.length_c   1.000
_cell.angle_alpha   90.00
_cell.angle_beta   90.00
_cell.angle_gamma   90.00
#
_symmetry.space_group_name_H-M   'P 1'
#
loop_
_entity.id
_entity.type
_entity.pdbx_description
1 polymer ?
#
loop_
_entity_poly.entity_id
_entity_poly.type
_entity_poly.pdbx_seq_one_letter_code
_entity_poly.pdbx_strand_id
1 'polypeptide(L)'
;MIVEPAKAGEQVQQLGNKTECGLLGFVQKLGGDYSVIRKNFPEESLVKVYTFNSSRKCMMTVINLFENGVNVGYRVYCKGASEIILARCAYLIGSDGRPHVFSNERLKEITATVISQMANNGLRTICIAYKDYIRKDVRGADRTEIPFENDTDIDWNDEQEISKNFVGIAICGIQ
;
A
#
# COMPACT_ATOMS: atom_id res chain seq x y z
N MET A 1 12.22 9.38 -6.83
CA MET A 1 11.65 10.67 -7.28
C MET A 1 11.77 10.73 -8.78
N ILE A 2 10.77 11.28 -9.43
CA ILE A 2 10.76 11.53 -10.86
C ILE A 2 11.06 13.00 -11.06
N VAL A 3 12.13 13.29 -11.79
CA VAL A 3 12.62 14.65 -12.02
C VAL A 3 12.44 14.99 -13.49
N GLU A 4 11.76 16.11 -13.74
CA GLU A 4 11.57 16.60 -15.10
C GLU A 4 12.92 16.90 -15.77
N PRO A 5 13.05 16.58 -17.06
CA PRO A 5 14.29 16.83 -17.79
C PRO A 5 14.56 18.34 -17.87
N ALA A 6 15.84 18.73 -17.74
CA ALA A 6 16.26 20.12 -17.86
C ALA A 6 16.14 20.66 -19.30
N LYS A 7 16.06 19.77 -20.30
CA LYS A 7 15.92 20.12 -21.72
C LYS A 7 14.73 19.41 -22.35
N ALA A 8 14.03 20.13 -23.23
CA ALA A 8 12.94 19.56 -24.03
C ALA A 8 13.48 18.42 -24.92
N GLY A 9 12.87 17.24 -24.82
CA GLY A 9 13.24 16.03 -25.58
C GLY A 9 14.08 15.00 -24.80
N GLU A 10 14.58 15.34 -23.60
CA GLU A 10 15.26 14.35 -22.74
C GLU A 10 14.24 13.47 -21.99
N GLN A 11 14.67 12.26 -21.62
CA GLN A 11 13.86 11.38 -20.80
C GLN A 11 13.82 11.85 -19.35
N VAL A 12 12.68 11.60 -18.71
CA VAL A 12 12.45 11.91 -17.31
C VAL A 12 13.45 11.14 -16.43
N GLN A 13 14.12 11.85 -15.52
CA GLN A 13 15.13 11.23 -14.66
C GLN A 13 14.50 10.55 -13.45
N GLN A 14 14.99 9.36 -13.12
CA GLN A 14 14.52 8.57 -11.98
C GLN A 14 15.62 8.45 -10.91
N LEU A 15 15.39 9.08 -9.76
CA LEU A 15 16.28 9.03 -8.60
C LEU A 15 15.72 8.07 -7.54
N GLY A 16 16.47 7.02 -7.20
CA GLY A 16 16.08 6.01 -6.20
C GLY A 16 15.69 4.67 -6.82
N ASN A 17 14.89 3.88 -6.08
CA ASN A 17 14.51 2.53 -6.51
C ASN A 17 13.65 2.58 -7.79
N LYS A 18 14.06 1.83 -8.82
CA LYS A 18 13.38 1.79 -10.13
C LYS A 18 11.92 1.32 -10.04
N THR A 19 11.63 0.39 -9.14
CA THR A 19 10.26 -0.10 -8.88
C THR A 19 9.37 1.03 -8.37
N GLU A 20 9.86 1.80 -7.40
CA GLU A 20 9.12 2.92 -6.82
C GLU A 20 8.98 4.07 -7.81
N CYS A 21 10.01 4.36 -8.59
CA CYS A 21 9.93 5.35 -9.67
C CYS A 21 8.94 4.92 -10.75
N GLY A 22 8.86 3.64 -11.10
CA GLY A 22 7.84 3.11 -12.01
C GLY A 22 6.42 3.41 -11.50
N LEU A 23 6.15 3.16 -10.21
CA LEU A 23 4.86 3.46 -9.59
C LEU A 23 4.54 4.96 -9.56
N LEU A 24 5.51 5.81 -9.21
CA LEU A 24 5.31 7.27 -9.24
C LEU A 24 4.99 7.77 -10.65
N GLY A 25 5.62 7.18 -11.66
CA GLY A 25 5.44 7.57 -13.07
C GLY A 25 4.08 7.12 -13.57
N PHE A 26 3.61 5.96 -13.10
CA PHE A 26 2.26 5.51 -13.33
C PHE A 26 1.22 6.48 -12.74
N VAL A 27 1.40 6.93 -11.49
CA VAL A 27 0.50 7.93 -10.86
C VAL A 27 0.45 9.23 -11.67
N GLN A 28 1.59 9.76 -12.13
CA GLN A 28 1.64 10.95 -12.97
C GLN A 28 0.90 10.75 -14.30
N LYS A 29 1.06 9.59 -14.95
CA LYS A 29 0.35 9.26 -16.20
C LYS A 29 -1.16 9.14 -16.01
N LEU A 30 -1.63 8.80 -14.80
CA LEU A 30 -3.05 8.84 -14.44
C LEU A 30 -3.56 10.25 -14.11
N GLY A 31 -2.71 11.29 -14.17
CA GLY A 31 -3.05 12.67 -13.83
C GLY A 31 -2.90 13.02 -12.36
N GLY A 32 -2.30 12.14 -11.55
CA GLY A 32 -2.05 12.40 -10.13
C GLY A 32 -0.74 13.16 -9.88
N ASP A 33 -0.73 14.05 -8.89
CA ASP A 33 0.49 14.74 -8.45
C ASP A 33 0.94 14.24 -7.07
N TYR A 34 1.92 13.34 -7.06
CA TYR A 34 2.46 12.78 -5.82
C TYR A 34 3.27 13.81 -4.99
N SER A 35 3.69 14.94 -5.58
CA SER A 35 4.43 15.98 -4.86
C SER A 35 3.52 16.70 -3.86
N VAL A 36 2.27 16.98 -4.27
CA VAL A 36 1.23 17.53 -3.40
C VAL A 36 0.92 16.57 -2.26
N ILE A 37 0.80 15.27 -2.55
CA ILE A 37 0.56 14.25 -1.52
C ILE A 37 1.71 14.23 -0.50
N ARG A 38 2.97 14.27 -0.95
CA ARG A 38 4.13 14.30 -0.04
C ARG A 38 4.23 15.59 0.78
N LYS A 39 3.79 16.73 0.23
CA LYS A 39 3.72 17.99 0.98
C LYS A 39 2.65 17.93 2.09
N ASN A 40 1.52 17.27 1.82
CA ASN A 40 0.45 17.09 2.79
C ASN A 40 0.76 16.02 3.84
N PHE A 41 1.63 15.06 3.51
CA PHE A 41 2.10 14.00 4.39
C PHE A 41 3.64 13.95 4.41
N PRO A 42 4.29 14.96 5.04
CA PRO A 42 5.75 15.02 5.10
C PRO A 42 6.31 13.92 6.01
N GLU A 43 7.60 13.60 5.89
CA GLU A 43 8.21 12.44 6.56
C GLU A 43 8.10 12.49 8.09
N GLU A 44 8.18 13.68 8.67
CA GLU A 44 7.99 13.93 10.10
C GLU A 44 6.55 13.69 10.60
N SER A 45 5.57 13.64 9.69
CA SER A 45 4.17 13.33 10.04
C SER A 45 3.88 11.82 10.06
N LEU A 46 4.82 11.00 9.57
CA LEU A 46 4.67 9.55 9.51
C LEU A 46 4.83 8.98 10.92
N VAL A 47 3.84 8.18 11.35
CA VAL A 47 3.84 7.58 12.69
C VAL A 47 4.93 6.51 12.79
N LYS A 48 5.09 5.70 11.74
CA LYS A 48 6.10 4.64 11.67
C LYS A 48 6.37 4.27 10.21
N VAL A 49 7.63 4.00 9.91
CA VAL A 49 8.04 3.45 8.62
C VAL A 49 8.79 2.14 8.84
N TYR A 50 8.29 1.09 8.20
CA TYR A 50 8.94 -0.22 8.13
C TYR A 50 9.63 -0.33 6.78
N THR A 51 10.93 -0.06 6.77
CA THR A 51 11.75 -0.14 5.54
C THR A 51 11.77 -1.54 4.98
N PHE A 52 12.00 -1.69 3.68
CA PHE A 52 11.99 -2.99 3.03
C PHE A 52 12.96 -3.97 3.71
N ASN A 53 12.45 -5.13 4.09
CA ASN A 53 13.25 -6.24 4.62
C ASN A 53 13.11 -7.45 3.66
N SER A 54 14.23 -8.10 3.32
CA SER A 54 14.26 -9.28 2.44
C SER A 54 13.46 -10.46 3.00
N SER A 55 13.37 -10.61 4.32
CA SER A 55 12.53 -11.63 4.96
C SER A 55 11.04 -11.33 4.79
N ARG A 56 10.65 -10.06 4.98
CA ARG A 56 9.25 -9.62 4.93
C ARG A 56 8.76 -9.38 3.50
N LYS A 57 9.68 -9.09 2.56
CA LYS A 57 9.47 -8.72 1.16
C LYS A 57 8.46 -7.60 0.93
N CYS A 58 8.27 -6.72 1.92
CA CYS A 58 7.43 -5.53 1.82
C CYS A 58 7.97 -4.35 2.63
N MET A 59 7.49 -3.16 2.30
CA MET A 59 7.64 -1.91 3.04
C MET A 59 6.24 -1.49 3.52
N MET A 60 6.16 -0.95 4.73
CA MET A 60 4.91 -0.42 5.29
C MET A 60 5.13 1.00 5.82
N THR A 61 4.10 1.84 5.72
CA THR A 61 4.11 3.22 6.21
C THR A 61 2.81 3.49 6.95
N VAL A 62 2.93 3.98 8.17
CA VAL A 62 1.80 4.31 9.04
C VAL A 62 1.60 5.82 9.04
N ILE A 63 0.36 6.24 8.79
CA ILE A 63 -0.06 7.63 8.87
C ILE A 63 -1.25 7.78 9.82
N ASN A 64 -1.46 8.99 10.32
CA ASN A 64 -2.73 9.35 10.96
C ASN A 64 -3.85 9.36 9.91
N LEU A 65 -5.02 8.83 10.27
CA LEU A 65 -6.21 8.81 9.43
C LEU A 65 -7.16 9.91 9.91
N PHE A 66 -7.39 10.91 9.07
CA PHE A 66 -8.30 12.01 9.37
C PHE A 66 -9.57 11.95 8.53
N GLU A 67 -10.72 12.11 9.18
CA GLU A 67 -12.01 12.27 8.52
C GLU A 67 -12.65 13.56 9.06
N ASN A 68 -13.06 14.46 8.16
CA ASN A 68 -13.65 15.76 8.51
C ASN A 68 -12.83 16.57 9.53
N GLY A 69 -11.50 16.48 9.46
CA GLY A 69 -10.57 17.18 10.37
C GLY A 69 -10.35 16.49 11.73
N VAL A 70 -11.01 15.37 12.00
CA VAL A 70 -10.86 14.58 13.22
C VAL A 70 -9.96 13.39 12.95
N ASN A 71 -9.00 13.13 13.83
CA ASN A 71 -8.17 11.93 13.76
C ASN A 71 -9.01 10.72 14.20
N VAL A 72 -9.41 9.89 13.24
CA VAL A 72 -10.21 8.67 13.49
C VAL A 72 -9.33 7.44 13.78
N GLY A 73 -8.02 7.54 13.62
CA GLY A 73 -7.08 6.44 13.90
C GLY A 73 -5.87 6.43 12.98
N TYR A 74 -5.51 5.26 12.48
CA TYR A 74 -4.28 5.06 11.70
C TYR A 74 -4.52 4.27 10.43
N ARG A 75 -3.80 4.62 9.37
CA ARG A 75 -3.72 3.83 8.14
C ARG A 75 -2.32 3.31 7.93
N VAL A 76 -2.21 2.00 7.74
CA VAL A 76 -0.98 1.31 7.32
C VAL A 76 -1.06 1.07 5.82
N TYR A 77 -0.22 1.74 5.04
CA TYR A 77 0.01 1.38 3.65
C TYR A 77 1.08 0.31 3.54
N CYS A 78 0.92 -0.62 2.61
CA CYS A 78 1.86 -1.72 2.37
C CYS A 78 2.12 -1.88 0.87
N LYS A 79 3.40 -2.05 0.50
CA LYS A 79 3.81 -2.39 -0.87
C LYS A 79 4.94 -3.42 -0.87
N GLY A 80 4.96 -4.33 -1.83
CA GLY A 80 5.90 -5.47 -1.82
C GLY A 80 5.53 -6.56 -2.81
N ALA A 81 6.20 -7.71 -2.70
CA ALA A 81 5.97 -8.85 -3.60
C ALA A 81 4.49 -9.28 -3.56
N SER A 82 3.90 -9.49 -4.73
CA SER A 82 2.44 -9.62 -4.86
C SER A 82 1.89 -10.82 -4.11
N GLU A 83 2.51 -11.98 -4.28
CA GLU A 83 2.11 -13.22 -3.62
C GLU A 83 2.23 -13.13 -2.09
N ILE A 84 3.21 -12.38 -1.59
CA ILE A 84 3.45 -12.23 -0.15
C ILE A 84 2.39 -11.32 0.50
N ILE A 85 2.06 -10.20 -0.13
CA ILE A 85 1.08 -9.26 0.41
C ILE A 85 -0.33 -9.83 0.27
N LEU A 86 -0.67 -10.45 -0.86
CA LEU A 86 -1.99 -11.05 -1.05
C LEU A 86 -2.25 -12.17 -0.05
N ALA A 87 -1.24 -12.97 0.30
CA ALA A 87 -1.36 -13.98 1.37
C ALA A 87 -1.65 -13.38 2.76
N ARG A 88 -1.47 -12.06 2.93
CA ARG A 88 -1.76 -11.31 4.16
C ARG A 88 -3.03 -10.45 4.04
N CYS A 89 -3.71 -10.48 2.90
CA CYS A 89 -4.95 -9.75 2.69
C CYS A 89 -6.15 -10.58 3.17
N ALA A 90 -7.02 -9.97 3.96
CA ALA A 90 -8.33 -10.53 4.29
C ALA A 90 -9.39 -10.10 3.28
N TYR A 91 -9.14 -9.00 2.56
CA TYR A 91 -10.05 -8.43 1.56
C TYR A 91 -9.28 -7.99 0.31
N LEU A 92 -9.98 -7.94 -0.82
CA LEU A 92 -9.48 -7.39 -2.08
C LEU A 92 -10.54 -6.47 -2.68
N ILE A 93 -10.12 -5.30 -3.17
CA ILE A 93 -11.03 -4.37 -3.86
C ILE A 93 -11.49 -4.99 -5.18
N GLY A 94 -12.81 -5.10 -5.36
CA GLY A 94 -13.45 -5.59 -6.58
C GLY A 94 -13.63 -4.50 -7.64
N SER A 95 -14.14 -4.89 -8.80
CA SER A 95 -14.47 -3.96 -9.89
C SER A 95 -15.56 -2.95 -9.54
N ASP A 96 -16.36 -3.22 -8.51
CA ASP A 96 -17.35 -2.32 -7.94
C ASP A 96 -16.73 -1.25 -7.00
N GLY A 97 -15.41 -1.27 -6.83
CA GLY A 97 -14.68 -0.35 -5.95
C GLY A 97 -14.85 -0.67 -4.47
N ARG A 98 -15.39 -1.84 -4.11
CA ARG A 98 -15.65 -2.24 -2.71
C ARG A 98 -14.77 -3.41 -2.30
N PRO A 99 -14.42 -3.53 -1.00
CA PRO A 99 -13.67 -4.68 -0.51
C PRO A 99 -14.55 -5.93 -0.44
N HIS A 100 -14.08 -7.03 -1.02
CA HIS A 100 -14.70 -8.35 -0.93
C HIS A 100 -13.81 -9.29 -0.13
N VAL A 101 -14.41 -10.25 0.58
CA VAL A 101 -13.65 -11.27 1.33
C VAL A 101 -12.71 -12.00 0.39
N PHE A 102 -11.45 -12.07 0.78
CA PHE A 102 -10.39 -12.65 -0.03
C PHE A 102 -10.02 -14.03 0.52
N SER A 103 -10.47 -15.08 -0.19
CA SER A 103 -10.25 -16.45 0.24
C SER A 103 -8.92 -17.02 -0.29
N ASN A 104 -8.48 -18.12 0.32
CA ASN A 104 -7.29 -18.84 -0.12
C ASN A 104 -7.45 -19.43 -1.55
N GLU A 105 -8.67 -19.79 -1.95
CA GLU A 105 -8.97 -20.22 -3.32
C GLU A 105 -8.75 -19.07 -4.30
N ARG A 106 -9.25 -17.87 -3.97
CA ARG A 106 -9.06 -16.68 -4.80
C ARG A 106 -7.59 -16.27 -4.87
N LEU A 107 -6.83 -16.41 -3.78
CA LEU A 107 -5.37 -16.21 -3.77
C LEU A 107 -4.67 -17.15 -4.76
N LYS A 108 -4.99 -18.46 -4.73
CA LYS A 108 -4.41 -19.44 -5.66
C LYS A 108 -4.75 -19.11 -7.10
N GLU A 109 -6.01 -18.78 -7.37
CA GLU A 109 -6.48 -18.39 -8.70
C GLU A 109 -5.73 -17.17 -9.24
N ILE A 110 -5.68 -16.07 -8.49
CA ILE A 110 -5.00 -14.84 -8.91
C ILE A 110 -3.50 -15.08 -9.08
N THR A 111 -2.90 -15.89 -8.20
CA THR A 111 -1.47 -16.23 -8.31
C THR A 111 -1.20 -16.95 -9.64
N ALA A 112 -1.98 -17.97 -9.98
CA ALA A 112 -1.77 -18.76 -11.19
C ALA A 112 -2.14 -17.99 -12.47
N THR A 113 -3.19 -17.18 -12.45
CA THR A 113 -3.75 -16.55 -13.65
C THR A 113 -3.24 -15.15 -13.92
N VAL A 114 -2.88 -14.38 -12.89
CA VAL A 114 -2.44 -12.98 -13.02
C VAL A 114 -0.95 -12.85 -12.70
N ILE A 115 -0.55 -13.24 -11.48
CA ILE A 115 0.82 -13.01 -11.00
C ILE A 115 1.82 -13.82 -11.83
N SER A 116 1.57 -15.11 -12.03
CA SER A 116 2.45 -15.97 -12.82
C SER A 116 2.53 -15.51 -14.27
N GLN A 117 1.44 -15.05 -14.89
CA GLN A 117 1.48 -14.54 -16.27
C GLN A 117 2.34 -13.27 -16.37
N MET A 118 2.17 -12.32 -15.45
CA MET A 118 2.97 -11.10 -15.41
C MET A 118 4.45 -11.42 -15.18
N ALA A 119 4.75 -12.33 -14.25
CA ALA A 119 6.12 -12.76 -13.97
C ALA A 119 6.76 -13.48 -15.17
N ASN A 120 6.02 -14.34 -15.86
CA ASN A 120 6.48 -15.04 -17.06
C ASN A 120 6.79 -14.08 -18.22
N ASN A 121 6.13 -12.92 -18.25
CA ASN A 121 6.43 -11.82 -19.18
C ASN A 121 7.61 -10.94 -18.71
N GLY A 122 8.35 -11.37 -17.68
CA GLY A 122 9.51 -10.66 -17.15
C GLY A 122 9.18 -9.45 -16.26
N LEU A 123 7.91 -9.27 -15.88
CA LEU A 123 7.49 -8.15 -15.04
C LEU A 123 7.75 -8.46 -13.56
N ARG A 124 8.29 -7.47 -12.84
CA ARG A 124 8.29 -7.50 -11.37
C ARG A 124 6.88 -7.19 -10.88
N THR A 125 6.24 -8.15 -10.22
CA THR A 125 4.89 -7.97 -9.69
C THR A 125 4.93 -7.37 -8.28
N ILE A 126 4.17 -6.30 -8.06
CA ILE A 126 4.03 -5.63 -6.77
C ILE A 126 2.54 -5.54 -6.40
N CYS A 127 2.18 -5.91 -5.19
CA CYS A 127 0.86 -5.62 -4.63
C CYS A 127 0.92 -4.37 -3.75
N ILE A 128 -0.14 -3.56 -3.83
CA ILE A 128 -0.39 -2.40 -2.99
C ILE A 128 -1.61 -2.70 -2.15
N ALA A 129 -1.53 -2.45 -0.85
CA ALA A 129 -2.59 -2.73 0.10
C ALA A 129 -2.63 -1.69 1.23
N TYR A 130 -3.73 -1.65 1.97
CA TYR A 130 -3.85 -0.83 3.17
C TYR A 130 -4.56 -1.59 4.29
N LYS A 131 -4.43 -1.08 5.52
CA LYS A 131 -5.13 -1.55 6.71
C LYS A 131 -5.41 -0.36 7.61
N ASP A 132 -6.63 -0.28 8.12
CA ASP A 132 -7.05 0.81 8.99
C ASP A 132 -7.30 0.33 10.40
N TYR A 133 -6.81 1.12 11.34
CA TYR A 133 -7.10 1.02 12.76
C TYR A 133 -8.00 2.20 13.13
N ILE A 134 -9.13 1.95 13.77
CA ILE A 134 -10.14 2.96 14.08
C ILE A 134 -10.35 3.07 15.59
N ARG A 135 -10.31 4.31 16.07
CA ARG A 135 -10.57 4.65 17.46
C ARG A 135 -12.06 4.47 17.79
N LYS A 136 -12.36 3.57 18.74
CA LYS A 136 -13.75 3.26 19.13
C LYS A 136 -14.50 4.46 19.71
N ASP A 137 -13.80 5.40 20.35
CA ASP A 137 -14.37 6.61 20.94
C ASP A 137 -14.67 7.70 19.90
N VAL A 138 -14.10 7.60 18.69
CA VAL A 138 -14.35 8.54 17.59
C VAL A 138 -15.45 8.05 16.65
N ARG A 139 -15.35 6.80 16.16
CA ARG A 139 -16.42 6.18 15.36
C ARG A 139 -16.37 4.65 15.40
N GLY A 140 -17.48 4.02 14.99
CA GLY A 140 -17.53 2.59 14.73
C GLY A 140 -16.62 2.19 13.57
N ALA A 141 -15.96 1.05 13.72
CA ALA A 141 -15.16 0.42 12.66
C ALA A 141 -16.08 -0.34 11.68
N ASP A 142 -15.80 -0.20 10.38
CA ASP A 142 -16.39 -1.00 9.32
C ASP A 142 -15.79 -2.42 9.31
N ARG A 143 -16.40 -3.32 8.53
CA ARG A 143 -16.02 -4.75 8.46
C ARG A 143 -14.55 -5.02 8.10
N THR A 144 -13.88 -4.08 7.43
CA THR A 144 -12.49 -4.21 6.98
C THR A 144 -11.49 -3.54 7.92
N GLU A 145 -11.98 -2.85 8.94
CA GLU A 145 -11.19 -2.01 9.82
C GLU A 145 -11.01 -2.67 11.18
N ILE A 146 -9.95 -2.31 11.89
CA ILE A 146 -9.63 -2.87 13.22
C ILE A 146 -9.93 -1.83 14.29
N PRO A 147 -10.92 -2.05 15.18
CA PRO A 147 -11.18 -1.13 16.26
C PRO A 147 -10.13 -1.22 17.37
N PHE A 148 -9.75 -0.11 17.97
CA PHE A 148 -8.87 -0.03 19.14
C PHE A 148 -9.35 1.02 20.15
N GLU A 149 -8.96 0.92 21.42
CA GLU A 149 -9.40 1.82 22.49
C GLU A 149 -8.34 2.87 22.81
N ASN A 150 -7.09 2.45 22.96
CA ASN A 150 -5.96 3.32 23.28
C ASN A 150 -4.80 3.12 22.29
N ASP A 151 -3.98 4.14 22.09
CA ASP A 151 -2.84 4.06 21.17
C ASP A 151 -1.81 3.00 21.58
N THR A 152 -1.76 2.68 22.87
CA THR A 152 -0.92 1.62 23.43
C THR A 152 -1.40 0.22 23.08
N ASP A 153 -2.63 0.06 22.59
CA ASP A 153 -3.18 -1.24 22.16
C ASP A 153 -2.54 -1.71 20.86
N ILE A 154 -1.94 -0.80 20.10
CA ILE A 154 -1.26 -1.11 18.84
C ILE A 154 0.25 -1.19 19.11
N ASP A 155 0.78 -2.41 19.18
CA ASP A 155 2.23 -2.61 19.24
C ASP A 155 2.85 -2.43 17.86
N TRP A 156 3.33 -1.21 17.58
CA TRP A 156 4.05 -0.90 16.34
C TRP A 156 5.39 -1.64 16.19
N ASN A 157 5.87 -2.38 17.19
CA ASN A 157 7.05 -3.22 17.06
C ASN A 157 6.71 -4.68 16.73
N ASP A 158 5.45 -5.11 16.90
CA ASP A 158 4.96 -6.41 16.41
C ASP A 158 4.66 -6.34 14.90
N GLU A 159 5.72 -6.37 14.10
CA GLU A 159 5.58 -6.35 12.64
C GLU A 159 4.77 -7.53 12.08
N GLN A 160 4.71 -8.66 12.79
CA GLN A 160 3.94 -9.81 12.34
C GLN A 160 2.46 -9.50 12.40
N GLU A 161 2.00 -8.85 13.48
CA GLU A 161 0.60 -8.45 13.61
C GLU A 161 0.22 -7.28 12.70
N ILE A 162 1.10 -6.27 12.59
CA ILE A 162 0.88 -5.14 11.68
C ILE A 162 0.76 -5.62 10.22
N SER A 163 1.48 -6.68 9.86
CA SER A 163 1.48 -7.23 8.50
C SER A 163 0.36 -8.23 8.16
N LYS A 164 -0.71 -8.31 8.96
CA LYS A 164 -1.91 -9.14 8.69
C LYS A 164 -3.15 -8.30 8.38
N ASN A 165 -4.16 -8.95 7.80
CA ASN A 165 -5.52 -8.42 7.60
C ASN A 165 -5.56 -7.16 6.73
N PHE A 166 -4.77 -7.15 5.65
CA PHE A 166 -4.83 -6.05 4.68
C PHE A 166 -6.09 -6.11 3.79
N VAL A 167 -6.44 -4.95 3.25
CA VAL A 167 -7.29 -4.79 2.07
C VAL A 167 -6.36 -4.56 0.87
N GLY A 168 -6.27 -5.55 -0.02
CA GLY A 168 -5.53 -5.44 -1.27
C GLY A 168 -6.21 -4.47 -2.24
N ILE A 169 -5.43 -3.57 -2.83
CA ILE A 169 -5.93 -2.55 -3.77
C ILE A 169 -5.67 -2.96 -5.22
N ALA A 170 -4.41 -3.26 -5.53
CA ALA A 170 -3.97 -3.49 -6.90
C ALA A 170 -2.71 -4.35 -6.97
N ILE A 171 -2.57 -5.06 -8.09
CA ILE A 171 -1.36 -5.76 -8.49
C ILE A 171 -0.79 -5.02 -9.70
N CYS A 172 0.45 -4.59 -9.61
CA CYS A 172 1.15 -3.84 -10.64
C CYS A 172 2.31 -4.67 -11.19
N GLY A 173 2.48 -4.65 -12.51
CA GLY A 173 3.64 -5.23 -13.19
C GLY A 173 4.58 -4.12 -13.60
N ILE A 174 5.85 -4.24 -13.24
CA ILE A 174 6.85 -3.19 -13.45
C ILE A 174 8.01 -3.77 -14.24
N GLN A 175 8.44 -3.05 -15.27
CA GLN A 175 9.59 -3.33 -16.13
C GLN A 175 10.55 -2.15 -16.12
#